data_AF-A0A7K1LEL7-F1
#
_entry.id   AF-A0A7K1LEL7-F1
#
_cell.length_a   1.000
_cell.length_b   1.000
_cell.length_c   1.000
_cell.angle_alpha   90.00
_cell.angle_beta   90.00
_cell.angle_gamma   90.00
#
_symmetry.space_group_name_H-M   'P 1'
#
loop_
_entity.id
_entity.type
_entity.pdbx_description
1 polymer ?
#
loop_
_entity_poly.entity_id
_entity_poly.type
_entity_poly.pdbx_seq_one_letter_code
_entity_poly.pdbx_strand_id
1 'polypeptide(L)'
;MGRGTGGRSSALTLPIDGSASAKFLGFGGRTPLFTVAAGGVLVTFTLPERLGAGEVEFARRLAEQAAAYAVEVERLFRSGPRSSSGRSSGRGRVVA
;
A
#
# COMPACT_ATOMS: atom_id res chain seq x y z
N MET A 1 -21.45 -2.19 24.60
CA MET A 1 -20.41 -2.91 23.83
C MET A 1 -21.04 -3.42 22.54
N GLY A 2 -20.71 -2.81 21.40
CA GLY A 2 -21.30 -3.20 20.11
C GLY A 2 -20.84 -4.59 19.70
N ARG A 3 -21.79 -5.51 19.48
CA ARG A 3 -21.52 -6.82 18.88
C ARG A 3 -21.03 -6.61 17.46
N GLY A 4 -19.74 -6.80 17.22
CA GLY A 4 -19.21 -6.95 15.87
C GLY A 4 -19.87 -8.19 15.25
N THR A 5 -20.60 -7.99 14.16
CA THR A 5 -20.96 -9.09 13.26
C THR A 5 -19.66 -9.60 12.64
N GLY A 6 -19.03 -10.58 13.29
CA GLY A 6 -17.88 -11.31 12.78
C GLY A 6 -18.28 -12.08 11.53
N GLY A 7 -18.43 -11.37 10.42
CA GLY A 7 -18.61 -11.94 9.10
C GLY A 7 -17.36 -12.68 8.68
N ARG A 8 -17.52 -13.68 7.82
CA ARG A 8 -16.42 -14.42 7.20
C ARG A 8 -15.47 -13.43 6.53
N SER A 9 -14.22 -13.36 6.97
CA SER A 9 -13.19 -12.57 6.30
C SER A 9 -12.69 -13.34 5.07
N SER A 10 -12.64 -12.66 3.94
CA SER A 10 -11.94 -13.15 2.74
C SER A 10 -10.70 -12.29 2.55
N ALA A 11 -9.55 -12.92 2.31
CA ALA A 11 -8.30 -12.22 2.08
C ALA A 11 -7.95 -12.26 0.58
N LEU A 12 -7.51 -11.13 0.06
CA LEU A 12 -6.99 -10.99 -1.30
C LEU A 12 -5.63 -10.32 -1.22
N THR A 13 -4.63 -10.93 -1.85
CA THR A 13 -3.30 -10.35 -2.01
C THR A 13 -3.06 -10.09 -3.48
N LEU A 14 -2.66 -8.86 -3.81
CA LEU A 14 -2.38 -8.45 -5.19
C LEU A 14 -0.89 -8.12 -5.31
N PRO A 15 -0.17 -8.72 -6.27
CA PRO A 15 1.16 -8.24 -6.60
C PRO A 15 1.04 -6.84 -7.24
N ILE A 16 1.80 -5.89 -6.70
CA ILE A 16 1.86 -4.52 -7.21
C ILE A 16 3.16 -4.39 -8.01
N ASP A 17 3.03 -4.04 -9.29
CA ASP A 17 4.14 -3.73 -10.18
C ASP A 17 3.98 -2.30 -10.75
N GLY A 18 4.90 -1.89 -11.63
CA GLY A 18 4.88 -0.55 -12.23
C GLY A 18 3.67 -0.24 -13.11
N SER A 19 2.84 -1.23 -13.44
CA SER A 19 1.58 -1.06 -14.17
C SER A 19 0.36 -0.86 -13.27
N ALA A 20 0.52 -1.07 -11.96
CA ALA A 20 -0.55 -0.86 -11.00
C ALA A 20 -0.93 0.62 -10.91
N SER A 21 -2.20 0.89 -10.62
CA SER A 21 -2.70 2.26 -10.48
C SER A 21 -3.69 2.38 -9.33
N ALA A 22 -3.71 3.56 -8.70
CA ALA A 22 -4.71 3.96 -7.72
C ALA A 22 -5.34 5.28 -8.15
N LYS A 23 -6.66 5.35 -8.18
CA LYS A 23 -7.40 6.52 -8.66
C LYS A 23 -8.53 6.91 -7.72
N PHE A 24 -8.57 8.19 -7.37
CA PHE A 24 -9.70 8.82 -6.71
C PHE A 24 -10.56 9.58 -7.74
N LEU A 25 -11.88 9.40 -7.67
CA LEU A 25 -12.87 10.11 -8.45
C LEU A 25 -13.85 10.78 -7.49
N GLY A 26 -13.69 12.09 -7.31
CA GLY A 26 -14.62 12.94 -6.57
C GLY A 26 -15.72 13.45 -7.48
N PHE A 27 -16.97 13.35 -7.04
CA PHE A 27 -18.13 13.86 -7.76
C PHE A 27 -18.90 14.82 -6.85
N GLY A 28 -19.16 16.05 -7.32
CA GLY A 28 -19.98 17.02 -6.58
C GLY A 28 -21.45 16.57 -6.55
N GLY A 29 -21.83 15.79 -5.55
CA GLY A 29 -23.20 15.27 -5.37
C GLY A 29 -23.37 13.76 -5.58
N ARG A 30 -22.30 12.99 -5.73
CA ARG A 30 -22.35 11.51 -5.73
C ARG A 30 -21.29 10.95 -4.79
N THR A 31 -21.45 9.68 -4.42
CA THR A 31 -20.47 8.96 -3.61
C THR A 31 -19.10 8.95 -4.30
N PRO A 32 -18.02 9.36 -3.60
CA PRO A 32 -16.68 9.29 -4.17
C PRO A 32 -16.26 7.83 -4.39
N LEU A 33 -15.49 7.59 -5.45
CA LEU A 33 -14.93 6.28 -5.74
C LEU A 33 -13.42 6.31 -5.60
N PHE A 34 -12.88 5.33 -4.88
CA PHE A 34 -11.45 5.05 -4.86
C PHE A 34 -11.23 3.66 -5.43
N THR A 35 -10.34 3.54 -6.41
CA THR A 35 -10.12 2.29 -7.15
C THR A 35 -8.63 1.97 -7.24
N VAL A 36 -8.28 0.71 -7.01
CA VAL A 36 -6.94 0.15 -7.19
C VAL A 36 -7.02 -0.92 -8.29
N ALA A 37 -6.14 -0.82 -9.29
CA ALA A 37 -6.03 -1.79 -10.37
C ALA A 37 -4.62 -2.38 -10.39
N ALA A 38 -4.50 -3.72 -10.36
CA ALA A 38 -3.24 -4.43 -10.46
C ALA A 38 -3.45 -5.87 -10.98
N GLY A 39 -2.62 -6.34 -11.90
CA GLY A 39 -2.63 -7.74 -12.34
C GLY A 39 -3.99 -8.25 -12.86
N GLY A 40 -4.78 -7.39 -13.52
CA GLY A 40 -6.13 -7.73 -13.99
C GLY A 40 -7.23 -7.72 -12.93
N VAL A 41 -6.90 -7.37 -11.68
CA VAL A 41 -7.87 -7.21 -10.59
C VAL A 41 -8.17 -5.74 -10.36
N LEU A 42 -9.46 -5.44 -10.17
CA LEU A 42 -9.97 -4.12 -9.82
C LEU A 42 -10.62 -4.16 -8.43
N VAL A 43 -10.14 -3.33 -7.52
CA VAL A 43 -10.71 -3.16 -6.18
C VAL A 43 -11.26 -1.75 -6.06
N THR A 44 -12.58 -1.62 -5.89
CA THR A 44 -13.24 -0.33 -5.73
C THR A 44 -13.88 -0.23 -4.35
N PHE A 45 -13.56 0.84 -3.63
CA PHE A 45 -14.21 1.18 -2.37
C PHE A 45 -15.46 2.01 -2.67
N THR A 46 -16.61 1.46 -2.31
CA THR A 46 -17.91 2.15 -2.39
C THR A 46 -18.35 2.53 -0.99
N LEU A 47 -18.92 3.72 -0.85
CA LEU A 47 -19.52 4.14 0.41
C LEU A 47 -21.05 4.09 0.32
N PRO A 48 -21.75 3.91 1.46
CA PRO A 48 -23.20 4.03 1.49
C PRO A 48 -23.66 5.44 1.10
N GLU A 49 -24.91 5.56 0.68
CA GLU A 49 -25.53 6.85 0.32
C GLU A 49 -25.54 7.86 1.47
N ARG A 50 -25.60 7.36 2.71
CA ARG A 50 -25.53 8.17 3.94
C ARG A 50 -24.26 7.83 4.70
N LEU A 51 -23.36 8.80 4.81
CA LEU A 51 -22.13 8.67 5.58
C LEU A 51 -22.40 8.98 7.05
N GLY A 52 -22.00 8.08 7.95
CA GLY A 52 -21.88 8.34 9.37
C GLY A 52 -20.45 8.72 9.75
N ALA A 53 -20.24 8.98 11.05
CA ALA A 53 -18.92 9.30 11.59
C ALA A 53 -17.92 8.13 11.42
N GLY A 54 -18.40 6.89 11.45
CA GLY A 54 -17.56 5.69 11.29
C GLY A 54 -16.94 5.58 9.89
N GLU A 55 -17.72 5.85 8.83
CA GLU A 55 -17.21 5.83 7.46
C GLU A 55 -16.19 6.96 7.22
N VAL A 56 -16.42 8.13 7.83
CA VAL A 56 -15.48 9.26 7.76
C VAL A 56 -14.18 8.91 8.49
N GLU A 57 -14.25 8.29 9.67
CA GLU A 57 -13.07 7.83 10.40
C GLU A 57 -12.30 6.75 9.62
N PHE A 58 -13.01 5.79 9.02
CA PHE A 58 -12.42 4.78 8.16
C PHE A 58 -11.65 5.42 7.00
N ALA A 59 -12.25 6.39 6.29
CA ALA A 59 -11.61 7.06 5.17
C ALA A 59 -10.34 7.82 5.59
N ARG A 60 -10.35 8.48 6.76
CA ARG A 60 -9.16 9.14 7.32
C ARG A 60 -8.05 8.15 7.64
N ARG A 61 -8.38 7.06 8.34
CA ARG A 61 -7.40 6.01 8.67
C ARG A 61 -6.83 5.34 7.42
N LEU A 62 -7.66 5.10 6.40
CA LEU A 62 -7.20 4.56 5.11
C LEU A 62 -6.14 5.49 4.48
N ALA A 63 -6.40 6.79 4.45
CA ALA A 63 -5.46 7.77 3.91
C ALA A 63 -4.14 7.81 4.71
N GLU A 64 -4.23 7.80 6.05
CA GLU A 64 -3.04 7.79 6.94
C GLU A 64 -2.17 6.55 6.70
N GLN A 65 -2.77 5.36 6.66
CA GLN A 65 -2.05 4.11 6.44
C GLN A 65 -1.46 4.03 5.02
N ALA A 66 -2.20 4.50 4.00
CA ALA A 66 -1.69 4.56 2.62
C ALA A 66 -0.50 5.52 2.49
N ALA A 67 -0.52 6.67 3.17
CA ALA A 67 0.60 7.60 3.21
C ALA A 67 1.83 6.99 3.90
N ALA A 68 1.64 6.33 5.04
CA ALA A 68 2.72 5.64 5.74
C ALA A 68 3.34 4.52 4.89
N TYR A 69 2.51 3.74 4.19
CA TYR A 69 2.97 2.73 3.23
C TYR A 69 3.81 3.32 2.12
N ALA A 70 3.37 4.44 1.51
CA ALA A 70 4.13 5.10 0.44
C ALA A 70 5.52 5.54 0.91
N VAL A 71 5.62 6.15 2.10
CA VAL A 71 6.90 6.55 2.70
C VAL A 71 7.84 5.35 2.85
N GLU A 72 7.31 4.21 3.31
CA GLU A 72 8.10 3.01 3.51
C GLU A 72 8.56 2.36 2.19
N VAL A 73 7.70 2.34 1.17
CA VAL A 73 8.06 1.90 -0.19
C VAL A 73 9.22 2.75 -0.74
N GLU A 74 9.14 4.07 -0.59
CA GLU A 74 10.23 4.95 -1.01
C GLU A 74 11.52 4.71 -0.22
N ARG A 75 11.42 4.49 1.10
CA ARG A 75 12.57 4.15 1.94
C ARG A 75 13.25 2.88 1.46
N LEU A 76 12.48 1.84 1.18
CA LEU A 76 12.98 0.56 0.66
C LEU A 76 13.62 0.72 -0.72
N PHE A 77 12.96 1.43 -1.63
CA PHE A 77 13.48 1.73 -2.96
C PHE A 77 14.84 2.45 -2.89
N ARG A 78 14.98 3.47 -2.03
CA ARG A 78 16.24 4.19 -1.82
C ARG A 78 17.32 3.32 -1.18
N SER A 79 16.94 2.36 -0.33
CA SER A 79 17.91 1.52 0.38
C SER A 79 18.61 0.50 -0.51
N GLY A 80 18.04 0.19 -1.69
CA GLY A 80 18.59 -0.71 -2.70
C GLY A 80 18.88 -2.13 -2.18
N PRO A 81 19.18 -3.08 -3.08
CA PRO A 81 19.93 -4.26 -2.67
C PRO A 81 21.28 -3.74 -2.16
N ARG A 82 21.57 -3.88 -0.86
CA ARG A 82 22.88 -3.55 -0.31
C ARG A 82 23.89 -4.26 -1.21
N SER A 83 24.69 -3.51 -1.97
CA SER A 83 25.85 -4.05 -2.63
C SER A 83 26.63 -4.81 -1.58
N SER A 84 26.56 -6.14 -1.60
CA SER A 84 27.58 -6.97 -1.02
C SER A 84 28.81 -6.80 -1.92
N SER A 85 29.38 -5.60 -1.94
CA SER A 85 30.74 -5.42 -2.40
C SER A 85 31.57 -6.24 -1.43
N GLY A 86 31.88 -7.45 -1.90
CA GLY A 86 32.71 -8.39 -1.20
C GLY A 86 33.93 -7.66 -0.68
N ARG A 87 34.22 -7.88 0.59
CA ARG A 87 35.54 -7.63 1.15
C ARG A 87 36.52 -8.39 0.25
N SER A 88 37.13 -7.71 -0.72
CA SER A 88 38.34 -8.21 -1.35
C SER A 88 39.40 -8.14 -0.27
N SER A 89 39.53 -9.26 0.45
CA SER A 89 40.69 -9.58 1.26
C SER A 89 41.90 -9.57 0.32
N GLY A 90 42.51 -8.39 0.18
CA GLY A 90 43.80 -8.20 -0.46
C GLY A 90 44.86 -8.87 0.40
N ARG A 91 45.05 -10.16 0.14
CA ARG A 91 46.16 -11.01 0.56
C ARG A 91 47.47 -10.22 0.57
N GLY A 92 48.14 -10.19 1.72
CA GLY A 92 49.51 -9.73 1.82
C GLY A 92 50.40 -10.50 0.83
N ARG A 93 51.25 -9.77 0.11
CA ARG A 93 52.37 -10.34 -0.61
C ARG A 93 53.67 -9.86 0.03
N VAL A 94 54.23 -10.73 0.86
CA VAL A 94 55.62 -10.71 1.31
C VAL A 94 56.41 -11.50 0.26
N VAL A 95 57.39 -10.88 -0.40
CA VAL A 95 58.57 -11.47 -1.08
C VAL A 95 59.45 -10.28 -1.49
N ALA A 96 60.76 -10.26 -1.40
CA ALA A 96 61.78 -11.06 -0.72
C ALA A 96 62.98 -10.10 -0.56
#